data_AF-A0ABD1PL65-F1
#
_entry.id   AF-A0ABD1PL65-F1
#
_cell.length_a   1.000
_cell.length_b   1.000
_cell.length_c   1.000
_cell.angle_alpha   90.00
_cell.angle_beta   90.00
_cell.angle_gamma   90.00
#
_symmetry.space_group_name_H-M   'P 1'
#
loop_
_entity.id
_entity.type
_entity.pdbx_description
1 polymer ?
#
loop_
_entity_poly.entity_id
_entity_poly.type
_entity_poly.pdbx_seq_one_letter_code
_entity_poly.pdbx_strand_id
1 'polypeptide(L)'
;MGIAGTEVAKESADVIVLDDNFATIVNVAKWGRSVYINIQKFVQFQLTVNIVALMINFISACISGSAPLTAVQLLWVNLIMDTLGALALATEPPHDGLMKRPPVGRTDSFITSTMWRNIIGQSIYQLAVLLVLNFDGKQLLSLTSFESTAVLNTFIFNTFVFCQVFNEINSRDIEKINIFRGMFGSWIFVGIITSTVVFQVIIVEFLGIFASTVPLSWQLWLLSILIGAVGMPVSIVLKCIPVERKIATQHDGYDLLPTGPDLA
;
A
#
# COMPACT_ATOMS: atom_id res chain seq x y z
N MET A 1 -31.78 7.01 17.56
CA MET A 1 -32.83 5.99 17.32
C MET A 1 -33.76 6.51 16.25
N GLY A 2 -33.96 5.73 15.20
CA GLY A 2 -34.74 6.06 14.01
C GLY A 2 -36.23 5.91 14.22
N ILE A 3 -36.68 5.01 15.09
CA ILE A 3 -38.10 4.77 15.35
C ILE A 3 -38.56 5.56 16.59
N ALA A 4 -37.95 5.29 17.74
CA ALA A 4 -38.34 5.88 19.03
C ALA A 4 -37.73 7.26 19.31
N GLY A 5 -36.81 7.75 18.47
CA GLY A 5 -36.17 9.06 18.65
C GLY A 5 -37.09 10.22 18.25
N THR A 6 -37.00 11.34 18.98
CA THR A 6 -37.65 12.60 18.59
C THR A 6 -37.01 13.19 17.33
N GLU A 7 -37.76 13.95 16.53
CA GLU A 7 -37.23 14.56 15.29
C GLU A 7 -36.07 15.51 15.57
N VAL A 8 -36.16 16.32 16.62
CA VAL A 8 -35.09 17.24 17.04
C VAL A 8 -33.79 16.47 17.36
N ALA A 9 -33.89 15.29 17.98
CA ALA A 9 -32.73 14.45 18.26
C ALA A 9 -32.17 13.77 16.99
N LYS A 10 -33.02 13.46 16.00
CA LYS A 10 -32.58 12.92 14.71
C LYS A 10 -31.86 13.99 13.88
N GLU A 11 -32.37 15.22 13.84
CA GLU A 11 -31.74 16.33 13.12
C GLU A 11 -30.40 16.76 13.74
N SER A 12 -30.24 16.58 15.05
CA SER A 12 -29.01 16.93 15.76
C SER A 12 -27.95 15.81 15.80
N ALA A 13 -28.25 14.63 15.26
CA ALA A 13 -27.36 13.46 15.36
C ALA A 13 -26.54 13.23 14.08
N ASP A 14 -25.24 12.94 14.25
CA ASP A 14 -24.35 12.60 13.13
C ASP A 14 -24.66 11.22 12.52
N VAL A 15 -25.21 10.29 13.31
CA VAL A 15 -25.55 8.93 12.90
C VAL A 15 -26.89 8.52 13.50
N ILE A 16 -27.82 8.07 12.64
CA ILE A 16 -29.15 7.59 13.04
C ILE A 16 -29.22 6.07 12.87
N VAL A 17 -29.48 5.36 13.96
CA VAL A 17 -29.75 3.91 13.95
C VAL A 17 -31.20 3.67 13.54
N LEU A 18 -31.43 3.22 12.30
CA LEU A 18 -32.77 3.10 11.72
C LEU A 18 -33.64 2.00 12.34
N ASP A 19 -33.01 0.93 12.84
CA ASP A 19 -33.69 -0.26 13.36
C ASP A 19 -33.82 -0.29 14.90
N ASP A 20 -33.40 0.79 15.57
CA ASP A 20 -33.34 0.91 17.04
C ASP A 20 -32.61 -0.23 17.75
N ASN A 21 -31.72 -0.94 17.05
CA ASN A 21 -30.95 -2.05 17.62
C ASN A 21 -29.58 -1.57 18.09
N PHE A 22 -29.27 -1.75 19.38
CA PHE A 22 -27.94 -1.45 19.92
C PHE A 22 -26.83 -2.28 19.27
N ALA A 23 -27.13 -3.47 18.72
CA ALA A 23 -26.15 -4.26 17.97
C ALA A 23 -25.64 -3.53 16.72
N THR A 24 -26.46 -2.67 16.10
CA THR A 24 -26.07 -1.84 14.96
C THR A 24 -24.95 -0.88 15.33
N ILE A 25 -24.92 -0.37 16.56
CA ILE A 25 -23.84 0.50 17.05
C ILE A 25 -22.50 -0.23 17.07
N VAL A 26 -22.50 -1.49 17.52
CA VAL A 26 -21.28 -2.34 17.54
C VAL A 26 -20.80 -2.60 16.11
N ASN A 27 -21.72 -2.87 15.19
CA ASN A 27 -21.37 -3.05 13.78
C ASN A 27 -20.79 -1.79 13.15
N VAL A 28 -21.37 -0.62 13.41
CA VAL A 28 -20.85 0.67 12.95
C VAL A 28 -19.45 0.93 13.52
N ALA A 29 -19.22 0.65 14.80
CA ALA A 29 -17.90 0.78 15.41
C ALA A 29 -16.86 -0.16 14.78
N LYS A 30 -17.25 -1.41 14.48
CA LYS A 30 -16.40 -2.38 13.77
C LYS A 30 -16.04 -1.91 12.35
N TRP A 31 -17.01 -1.37 11.61
CA TRP A 31 -16.78 -0.79 10.29
C TRP A 31 -15.89 0.45 10.35
N GLY A 32 -16.10 1.35 11.31
CA GLY A 32 -15.25 2.52 11.53
C GLY A 32 -13.79 2.16 11.80
N ARG A 33 -13.54 1.15 12.65
CA ARG A 33 -12.19 0.61 12.89
C ARG A 33 -11.56 0.03 11.63
N SER A 34 -12.35 -0.65 10.81
CA SER A 34 -11.89 -1.21 9.54
C SER A 34 -11.48 -0.13 8.55
N VAL A 35 -12.31 0.91 8.39
CA VAL A 35 -12.01 2.04 7.50
C VAL A 35 -10.72 2.74 7.94
N TYR A 36 -10.55 3.00 9.23
CA TYR A 36 -9.33 3.61 9.75
C TYR A 36 -8.07 2.82 9.36
N ILE A 37 -8.10 1.50 9.58
CA ILE A 37 -6.97 0.61 9.24
C ILE A 37 -6.76 0.53 7.73
N ASN A 38 -7.82 0.48 6.94
CA ASN A 38 -7.74 0.45 5.48
C ASN A 38 -7.09 1.73 4.92
N ILE A 39 -7.43 2.90 5.49
CA ILE A 39 -6.77 4.17 5.12
C ILE A 39 -5.29 4.14 5.53
N GLN A 40 -4.94 3.59 6.70
CA GLN A 40 -3.53 3.43 7.08
C GLN A 40 -2.76 2.55 6.08
N LYS A 41 -3.32 1.43 5.64
CA LYS A 41 -2.71 0.56 4.61
C LYS A 41 -2.49 1.30 3.30
N PHE A 42 -3.50 2.05 2.84
CA PHE A 42 -3.41 2.88 1.64
C PHE A 42 -2.31 3.94 1.78
N VAL A 43 -2.26 4.67 2.89
CA VAL A 43 -1.22 5.69 3.13
C VAL A 43 0.16 5.05 3.19
N GLN A 44 0.31 3.86 3.79
CA GLN A 44 1.58 3.13 3.79
C GLN A 44 2.07 2.85 2.36
N PHE A 45 1.19 2.30 1.53
CA PHE A 45 1.47 2.00 0.12
C PHE A 45 1.84 3.27 -0.65
N GLN A 46 0.98 4.28 -0.60
CA GLN A 46 1.13 5.54 -1.35
C GLN A 46 2.42 6.29 -0.97
N LEU A 47 2.78 6.31 0.31
CA LEU A 47 3.98 7.00 0.76
C LEU A 47 5.25 6.28 0.29
N THR A 48 5.26 4.94 0.27
CA THR A 48 6.37 4.16 -0.29
C THR A 48 6.55 4.44 -1.79
N VAL A 49 5.48 4.37 -2.57
CA VAL A 49 5.51 4.63 -4.02
C VAL A 49 6.08 6.03 -4.30
N ASN A 50 5.54 7.05 -3.63
CA ASN A 50 5.96 8.45 -3.80
C ASN A 50 7.41 8.69 -3.40
N ILE A 51 7.87 8.13 -2.26
CA ILE A 51 9.26 8.26 -1.83
C ILE A 51 10.20 7.64 -2.87
N VAL A 52 9.91 6.42 -3.32
CA VAL A 52 10.77 5.73 -4.28
C VAL A 52 10.81 6.46 -5.61
N ALA A 53 9.64 6.85 -6.14
CA ALA A 53 9.52 7.57 -7.41
C ALA A 53 10.25 8.92 -7.39
N LEU A 54 10.15 9.67 -6.29
CA LEU A 54 10.83 10.95 -6.17
C LEU A 54 12.35 10.76 -6.01
N MET A 55 12.77 9.85 -5.14
CA MET A 55 14.19 9.64 -4.84
C MET A 55 14.96 9.06 -6.03
N ILE A 56 14.39 8.11 -6.79
CA ILE A 56 15.09 7.53 -7.96
C ILE A 56 15.32 8.59 -9.03
N ASN A 57 14.31 9.41 -9.33
CA ASN A 57 14.44 10.46 -10.34
C ASN A 57 15.38 11.57 -9.87
N PHE A 58 15.30 11.96 -8.60
CA PHE A 58 16.19 12.96 -8.03
C PHE A 58 17.66 12.50 -8.07
N ILE A 59 17.97 11.32 -7.53
CA ILE A 59 19.34 10.79 -7.50
C ILE A 59 19.88 10.58 -8.91
N SER A 60 19.09 9.99 -9.81
CA SER A 60 19.51 9.75 -11.19
C SER A 60 19.72 11.05 -11.97
N ALA A 61 18.87 12.06 -11.78
CA ALA A 61 19.06 13.38 -12.38
C ALA A 61 20.33 14.08 -11.87
N CYS A 62 20.65 13.96 -10.58
CA CYS A 62 21.86 14.54 -10.01
C CYS A 62 23.15 13.88 -10.51
N ILE A 63 23.16 12.56 -10.74
CA ILE A 63 24.37 11.82 -11.12
C ILE A 63 24.50 11.70 -12.65
N SER A 64 23.44 11.28 -13.33
CA SER A 64 23.44 10.97 -14.77
C SER A 64 22.89 12.11 -15.64
N GLY A 65 22.34 13.17 -15.04
CA GLY A 65 21.74 14.30 -15.77
C GLY A 65 20.41 13.98 -16.48
N SER A 66 19.93 12.74 -16.39
CA SER A 66 18.67 12.29 -17.00
C SER A 66 17.90 11.39 -16.04
N ALA A 67 16.58 11.56 -16.01
CA ALA A 67 15.70 10.77 -15.17
C ALA A 67 15.26 9.49 -15.90
N PRO A 68 15.28 8.31 -15.25
CA PRO A 68 14.90 7.05 -15.89
C PRO A 68 13.41 6.93 -16.14
N LEU A 69 12.59 7.60 -15.31
CA LEU A 69 11.13 7.59 -15.42
C LEU A 69 10.68 8.91 -16.06
N THR A 70 9.90 8.80 -17.13
CA THR A 70 9.33 9.98 -17.79
C THR A 70 8.15 10.55 -16.99
N ALA A 71 7.80 11.81 -17.24
CA ALA A 71 6.66 12.45 -16.60
C ALA A 71 5.34 11.67 -16.86
N VAL A 72 5.17 11.10 -18.06
CA VAL A 72 3.98 10.30 -18.42
C VAL A 72 3.95 8.98 -17.64
N GLN A 73 5.10 8.31 -17.47
CA GLN A 73 5.21 7.08 -16.69
C GLN A 73 4.90 7.32 -15.20
N LEU A 74 5.36 8.46 -14.65
CA LEU A 74 5.02 8.84 -13.28
C LEU A 74 3.54 9.18 -13.12
N LEU A 75 2.95 9.87 -14.11
CA LEU A 75 1.52 10.16 -14.12
C LEU A 75 0.70 8.86 -14.16
N TRP A 76 1.11 7.88 -14.97
CA TRP A 76 0.48 6.57 -15.02
C TRP A 76 0.44 5.90 -13.63
N VAL A 77 1.58 5.86 -12.95
CA VAL A 77 1.67 5.25 -11.61
C VAL A 77 0.82 6.04 -10.61
N ASN A 78 1.00 7.37 -10.55
CA ASN A 78 0.33 8.20 -9.55
C ASN A 78 -1.18 8.38 -9.77
N LEU A 79 -1.65 8.28 -11.01
CA LEU A 79 -3.06 8.52 -11.33
C LEU A 79 -3.86 7.22 -11.44
N ILE A 80 -3.30 6.18 -12.05
CA ILE A 80 -4.07 4.98 -12.40
C ILE A 80 -3.72 3.82 -11.47
N MET A 81 -2.44 3.52 -11.29
CA MET A 81 -2.05 2.45 -10.37
C MET A 81 -2.43 2.77 -8.93
N ASP A 82 -2.18 4.01 -8.49
CA ASP A 82 -2.48 4.43 -7.12
C ASP A 82 -3.98 4.50 -6.85
N THR A 83 -4.81 4.91 -7.81
CA THR A 83 -6.27 4.93 -7.61
C THR A 83 -6.85 3.51 -7.57
N LEU A 84 -6.35 2.61 -8.40
CA LEU A 84 -6.70 1.19 -8.35
C LEU A 84 -6.26 0.56 -7.02
N GLY A 85 -5.02 0.80 -6.59
CA GLY A 85 -4.51 0.31 -5.30
C GLY A 85 -5.25 0.91 -4.10
N ALA A 86 -5.62 2.18 -4.16
CA ALA A 86 -6.48 2.83 -3.16
C ALA A 86 -7.82 2.10 -3.03
N LEU A 87 -8.46 1.80 -4.17
CA LEU A 87 -9.72 1.07 -4.19
C LEU A 87 -9.55 -0.34 -3.61
N ALA A 88 -8.46 -1.04 -3.94
CA ALA A 88 -8.19 -2.39 -3.47
C ALA A 88 -7.99 -2.45 -1.95
N LEU A 89 -7.24 -1.51 -1.39
CA LEU A 89 -6.92 -1.46 0.03
C LEU A 89 -8.06 -0.84 0.87
N ALA A 90 -8.83 0.09 0.29
CA ALA A 90 -9.96 0.73 0.98
C ALA A 90 -11.18 -0.19 1.17
N THR A 91 -11.41 -1.10 0.21
CA THR A 91 -12.61 -1.95 0.14
C THR A 91 -12.51 -3.26 0.92
N GLU A 92 -11.48 -3.44 1.74
CA GLU A 92 -11.33 -4.66 2.53
C GLU A 92 -12.39 -4.79 3.64
N PRO A 93 -13.09 -5.94 3.74
CA PRO A 93 -14.13 -6.14 4.72
C PRO A 93 -13.57 -6.27 6.15
N PRO A 94 -14.36 -5.88 7.18
CA PRO A 94 -13.93 -5.92 8.57
C PRO A 94 -13.72 -7.36 9.05
N HIS A 95 -12.64 -7.60 9.80
CA HIS A 95 -12.32 -8.89 10.41
C HIS A 95 -12.65 -8.91 11.91
N ASP A 96 -13.12 -10.05 12.44
CA ASP A 96 -13.56 -10.14 13.85
C ASP A 96 -12.44 -9.90 14.87
N GLY A 97 -11.19 -10.13 14.48
CA GLY A 97 -10.02 -9.83 15.30
C GLY A 97 -9.82 -8.34 15.58
N LEU A 98 -10.47 -7.44 14.82
CA LEU A 98 -10.36 -5.98 14.99
C LEU A 98 -10.96 -5.49 16.32
N MET A 99 -11.99 -6.19 16.82
CA MET A 99 -12.65 -5.83 18.08
C MET A 99 -11.84 -6.21 19.31
N LYS A 100 -10.87 -7.14 19.18
CA LYS A 100 -9.98 -7.56 20.28
C LYS A 100 -8.84 -6.57 20.55
N ARG A 101 -8.64 -5.59 19.65
CA ARG A 101 -7.62 -4.55 19.81
C ARG A 101 -8.17 -3.40 20.67
N PRO A 102 -7.34 -2.78 21.53
CA PRO A 102 -7.73 -1.57 22.25
C PRO A 102 -8.06 -0.45 21.24
N PRO A 103 -8.92 0.52 21.62
CA PRO A 103 -9.18 1.69 20.79
C PRO A 103 -7.87 2.47 20.54
N VAL A 104 -7.78 3.11 19.38
CA VAL A 104 -6.66 4.00 19.04
C VAL A 104 -6.82 5.29 19.83
N GLY A 105 -5.78 5.72 20.53
CA GLY A 105 -5.79 6.95 21.32
C GLY A 105 -5.84 8.19 20.43
N ARG A 106 -6.46 9.27 20.90
CA ARG A 106 -6.56 10.54 20.13
C ARG A 106 -5.19 11.19 19.88
N THR A 107 -4.21 10.88 20.73
CA THR A 107 -2.83 11.36 20.66
C THR A 107 -1.90 10.41 19.91
N ASP A 108 -2.38 9.24 19.49
CA ASP A 108 -1.58 8.30 18.72
C ASP A 108 -1.32 8.85 17.32
N SER A 109 -0.08 8.70 16.86
CA SER A 109 0.30 9.13 15.51
C SER A 109 -0.40 8.26 14.46
N PHE A 110 -1.02 8.88 13.46
CA PHE A 110 -1.70 8.19 12.37
C PHE A 110 -0.75 7.22 11.62
N ILE A 111 0.50 7.64 11.39
CA ILE A 111 1.55 6.78 10.86
C ILE A 111 2.33 6.19 12.04
N THR A 112 2.10 4.90 12.30
CA THR A 112 2.77 4.18 13.40
C THR A 112 4.25 3.94 13.11
N SER A 113 5.08 3.76 14.14
CA SER A 113 6.50 3.40 13.97
C SER A 113 6.69 2.11 13.17
N THR A 114 5.74 1.17 13.27
CA THR A 114 5.71 -0.07 12.49
C THR A 114 5.49 0.22 11.00
N MET A 115 4.59 1.15 10.65
CA MET A 115 4.40 1.59 9.27
C MET A 115 5.66 2.27 8.75
N TRP A 116 6.29 3.16 9.52
CA TRP A 116 7.53 3.82 9.12
C TRP A 116 8.66 2.83 8.81
N ARG A 117 8.84 1.80 9.65
CA ARG A 117 9.81 0.73 9.37
C ARG A 117 9.51 0.03 8.04
N ASN A 118 8.24 -0.33 7.80
CA ASN A 118 7.85 -1.01 6.56
C ASN A 118 8.08 -0.09 5.34
N ILE A 119 7.69 1.18 5.44
CA ILE A 119 7.85 2.19 4.39
C ILE A 119 9.33 2.38 4.07
N ILE A 120 10.16 2.71 5.06
CA ILE A 120 11.59 2.98 4.86
C ILE A 120 12.30 1.73 4.33
N GLY A 121 12.02 0.56 4.92
CA GLY A 121 12.66 -0.69 4.51
C GLY A 121 12.33 -1.07 3.06
N GLN A 122 11.06 -0.96 2.65
CA GLN A 122 10.67 -1.19 1.26
C GLN A 122 11.23 -0.13 0.32
N SER A 123 11.20 1.15 0.71
CA SER A 123 11.74 2.23 -0.10
C SER A 123 13.25 2.08 -0.33
N ILE A 124 14.02 1.71 0.69
CA ILE A 124 15.47 1.46 0.55
C ILE A 124 15.73 0.30 -0.40
N TYR A 125 15.00 -0.81 -0.25
CA TYR A 125 15.13 -1.97 -1.14
C TYR A 125 14.84 -1.60 -2.60
N GLN A 126 13.68 -0.98 -2.86
CA GLN A 126 13.30 -0.60 -4.22
C GLN A 126 14.27 0.43 -4.80
N LEU A 127 14.69 1.42 -4.01
CA LEU A 127 15.66 2.42 -4.46
C LEU A 127 17.01 1.79 -4.79
N ALA A 128 17.52 0.87 -3.96
CA ALA A 128 18.78 0.18 -4.23
C ALA A 128 18.72 -0.64 -5.53
N VAL A 129 17.64 -1.41 -5.72
CA VAL A 129 17.42 -2.18 -6.95
C VAL A 129 17.35 -1.27 -8.18
N LEU A 130 16.56 -0.20 -8.12
CA LEU A 130 16.38 0.70 -9.26
C LEU A 130 17.64 1.51 -9.58
N LEU A 131 18.42 1.91 -8.56
CA LEU A 131 19.72 2.58 -8.77
C LEU A 131 20.74 1.63 -9.39
N VAL A 132 20.84 0.39 -8.90
CA VAL A 132 21.71 -0.63 -9.52
C VAL A 132 21.31 -0.87 -10.97
N LEU A 133 20.02 -0.95 -11.27
CA LEU A 133 19.55 -1.04 -12.66
C LEU A 133 19.85 0.23 -13.47
N ASN A 134 19.75 1.41 -12.87
CA ASN A 134 20.03 2.67 -13.56
C ASN A 134 21.52 2.83 -13.94
N PHE A 135 22.43 2.47 -13.03
CA PHE A 135 23.88 2.62 -13.24
C PHE A 135 24.51 1.41 -13.93
N ASP A 136 24.27 0.20 -13.43
CA ASP A 136 24.92 -1.02 -13.89
C ASP A 136 24.06 -1.83 -14.87
N GLY A 137 22.80 -1.42 -15.11
CA GLY A 137 21.87 -2.19 -15.94
C GLY A 137 22.34 -2.40 -17.38
N LYS A 138 23.11 -1.48 -17.95
CA LYS A 138 23.68 -1.64 -19.31
C LYS A 138 24.69 -2.79 -19.37
N GLN A 139 25.54 -2.91 -18.34
CA GLN A 139 26.54 -3.96 -18.24
C GLN A 139 25.89 -5.30 -17.82
N LEU A 140 24.97 -5.25 -16.86
CA LEU A 140 24.27 -6.42 -16.33
C LEU A 140 23.41 -7.12 -17.38
N LEU A 141 22.75 -6.35 -18.25
CA LEU A 141 21.90 -6.88 -19.33
C LEU A 141 22.69 -7.11 -20.63
N SER A 142 24.02 -6.89 -20.63
CA SER A 142 24.89 -7.05 -21.80
C SER A 142 24.38 -6.32 -23.05
N LEU A 143 23.79 -5.13 -22.88
CA LEU A 143 23.17 -4.38 -23.97
C LEU A 143 24.23 -3.54 -24.71
N THR A 144 24.75 -4.07 -25.82
CA THR A 144 25.85 -3.45 -26.60
C THR A 144 25.37 -2.48 -27.69
N SER A 145 24.06 -2.28 -27.85
CA SER A 145 23.44 -1.57 -28.99
C SER A 145 23.13 -0.08 -28.74
N PHE A 146 22.84 0.68 -29.81
CA PHE A 146 22.45 2.11 -29.75
C PHE A 146 21.07 2.33 -29.08
N GLU A 147 20.14 1.37 -29.18
CA GLU A 147 18.78 1.39 -28.60
C GLU A 147 18.76 1.05 -27.08
N SER A 148 19.91 0.76 -26.48
CA SER A 148 20.00 0.17 -25.14
C SER A 148 19.47 1.06 -24.02
N THR A 149 19.47 2.38 -24.20
CA THR A 149 18.98 3.32 -23.17
C THR A 149 17.45 3.33 -23.10
N ALA A 150 16.75 3.25 -24.23
CA ALA A 150 15.28 3.23 -24.26
C ALA A 150 14.74 1.90 -23.70
N VAL A 151 15.38 0.79 -24.04
CA VAL A 151 15.07 -0.53 -23.48
C VAL A 151 15.32 -0.54 -21.96
N LEU A 152 16.45 0.01 -21.50
CA LEU A 152 16.76 0.10 -20.08
C LEU A 152 15.75 0.94 -19.30
N ASN A 153 15.38 2.12 -19.81
CA ASN A 153 14.39 2.98 -19.16
C ASN A 153 13.02 2.29 -19.09
N THR A 154 12.62 1.60 -20.16
CA THR A 154 11.37 0.81 -20.14
C THR A 154 11.44 -0.35 -19.16
N PHE A 155 12.59 -1.01 -19.05
CA PHE A 155 12.81 -2.08 -18.07
C PHE A 155 12.81 -1.57 -16.63
N ILE A 156 13.40 -0.41 -16.37
CA ILE A 156 13.35 0.26 -15.05
C ILE A 156 11.90 0.62 -14.71
N PHE A 157 11.15 1.20 -15.65
CA PHE A 157 9.73 1.48 -15.48
C PHE A 157 8.93 0.21 -15.19
N ASN A 158 9.11 -0.86 -15.98
CA ASN A 158 8.38 -2.11 -15.77
C ASN A 158 8.70 -2.75 -14.42
N THR A 159 9.97 -2.76 -14.04
CA THR A 159 10.43 -3.25 -12.74
C THR A 159 9.85 -2.43 -11.60
N PHE A 160 9.81 -1.10 -11.74
CA PHE A 160 9.20 -0.20 -10.76
C PHE A 160 7.71 -0.52 -10.55
N VAL A 161 6.96 -0.71 -11.64
CA VAL A 161 5.54 -1.08 -11.57
C VAL A 161 5.35 -2.42 -10.87
N PHE A 162 6.11 -3.46 -11.21
CA PHE A 162 5.99 -4.74 -10.53
C PHE A 162 6.37 -4.66 -9.05
N CYS A 163 7.41 -3.91 -8.70
CA CYS A 163 7.73 -3.61 -7.31
C CYS A 163 6.55 -2.99 -6.57
N GLN A 164 5.78 -2.09 -7.20
CA GLN A 164 4.57 -1.54 -6.59
C GLN A 164 3.45 -2.55 -6.43
N VAL A 165 3.19 -3.39 -7.44
CA VAL A 165 2.19 -4.47 -7.34
C VAL A 165 2.49 -5.40 -6.15
N PHE A 166 3.76 -5.79 -5.97
CA PHE A 166 4.14 -6.60 -4.81
C PHE A 166 4.12 -5.81 -3.49
N ASN A 167 4.45 -4.53 -3.51
CA ASN A 167 4.35 -3.67 -2.34
C ASN A 167 2.89 -3.44 -1.88
N GLU A 168 1.94 -3.39 -2.82
CA GLU A 168 0.50 -3.32 -2.54
C GLU A 168 0.06 -4.57 -1.74
N ILE A 169 0.47 -5.75 -2.22
CA ILE A 169 0.23 -7.03 -1.54
C ILE A 169 0.87 -7.02 -0.13
N ASN A 170 2.09 -6.50 0.02
CA ASN A 170 2.77 -6.41 1.31
C ASN A 170 2.11 -5.42 2.28
N SER A 171 1.53 -4.33 1.76
CA SER A 171 0.88 -3.25 2.52
C SER A 171 -0.52 -3.63 2.99
N ARG A 172 -1.11 -4.68 2.43
CA ARG A 172 -2.39 -5.26 2.84
C ARG A 172 -2.44 -5.69 4.30
N ASP A 173 -1.32 -6.09 4.90
CA ASP A 173 -1.24 -6.41 6.32
C ASP A 173 -0.02 -5.73 6.95
N ILE A 174 -0.25 -4.73 7.80
CA ILE A 174 0.81 -3.89 8.40
C ILE A 174 1.70 -4.71 9.36
N GLU A 175 1.11 -5.64 10.12
CA GLU A 175 1.80 -6.35 11.22
C GLU A 175 1.94 -7.86 10.99
N LYS A 176 1.08 -8.49 10.18
CA LYS A 176 1.07 -9.96 10.04
C LYS A 176 2.05 -10.43 8.96
N ILE A 177 2.69 -11.56 9.25
CA ILE A 177 3.67 -12.22 8.37
C ILE A 177 2.98 -13.04 7.27
N ASN A 178 1.76 -13.54 7.51
CA ASN A 178 1.01 -14.36 6.55
C ASN A 178 0.28 -13.51 5.49
N ILE A 179 1.06 -12.94 4.57
CA ILE A 179 0.61 -12.07 3.47
C ILE A 179 -0.37 -12.79 2.52
N PHE A 180 -0.22 -14.11 2.37
CA PHE A 180 -1.05 -14.93 1.47
C PHE A 180 -2.38 -15.39 2.06
N ARG A 181 -2.57 -15.30 3.39
CA ARG A 181 -3.80 -15.82 4.02
C ARG A 181 -4.97 -14.88 3.76
N GLY A 182 -5.90 -15.31 2.92
CA GLY A 182 -7.10 -14.54 2.57
C GLY A 182 -6.96 -13.63 1.34
N MET A 183 -5.86 -13.74 0.58
CA MET A 183 -5.66 -13.00 -0.70
C MET A 183 -6.70 -13.38 -1.75
N PHE A 184 -6.92 -14.68 -1.92
CA PHE A 184 -7.96 -15.20 -2.82
C PHE A 184 -9.39 -15.08 -2.25
N GLY A 185 -9.55 -14.56 -1.03
CA GLY A 185 -10.85 -14.34 -0.41
C GLY A 185 -11.51 -13.03 -0.84
N SER A 186 -10.74 -12.05 -1.32
CA SER A 186 -11.24 -10.78 -1.85
C SER A 186 -11.16 -10.79 -3.38
N TRP A 187 -12.29 -11.07 -4.03
CA TRP A 187 -12.39 -11.02 -5.50
C TRP A 187 -12.08 -9.63 -6.06
N ILE A 188 -12.39 -8.57 -5.31
CA ILE A 188 -12.09 -7.18 -5.68
C ILE A 188 -10.58 -6.98 -5.74
N PHE A 189 -9.85 -7.43 -4.71
CA PHE A 189 -8.39 -7.31 -4.66
C PHE A 189 -7.70 -8.06 -5.80
N VAL A 190 -8.10 -9.31 -6.07
CA VAL A 190 -7.56 -10.11 -7.18
C VAL A 190 -7.89 -9.47 -8.53
N GLY A 191 -9.11 -8.95 -8.69
CA GLY A 191 -9.54 -8.23 -9.89
C GLY A 191 -8.67 -7.00 -10.17
N ILE A 192 -8.36 -6.22 -9.13
CA ILE A 192 -7.53 -5.02 -9.26
C ILE A 192 -6.09 -5.37 -9.63
N ILE A 193 -5.44 -6.30 -8.91
CA ILE A 193 -4.07 -6.72 -9.23
C ILE A 193 -3.99 -7.25 -10.67
N THR A 194 -4.96 -8.07 -11.09
CA THR A 194 -5.01 -8.60 -12.45
C THR A 194 -5.20 -7.47 -13.47
N SER A 195 -6.09 -6.53 -13.19
CA SER A 195 -6.32 -5.35 -14.02
C SER A 195 -5.05 -4.51 -14.19
N THR A 196 -4.32 -4.25 -13.09
CA THR A 196 -3.06 -3.51 -13.11
C THR A 196 -2.01 -4.19 -14.00
N VAL A 197 -1.87 -5.52 -13.90
CA VAL A 197 -0.93 -6.28 -14.75
C VAL A 197 -1.34 -6.22 -16.23
N VAL A 198 -2.64 -6.36 -16.53
CA VAL A 198 -3.15 -6.27 -17.91
C VAL A 198 -2.89 -4.88 -18.49
N PHE A 199 -3.20 -3.82 -17.74
CA PHE A 199 -2.92 -2.46 -18.18
C PHE A 199 -1.42 -2.20 -18.36
N GLN A 200 -0.57 -2.77 -17.51
CA GLN A 200 0.88 -2.67 -17.66
C GLN A 200 1.36 -3.30 -18.97
N VAL A 201 0.84 -4.49 -19.33
CA VAL A 201 1.14 -5.13 -20.62
C VAL A 201 0.67 -4.26 -21.79
N ILE A 202 -0.53 -3.68 -21.69
CA ILE A 202 -1.07 -2.76 -22.72
C ILE A 202 -0.14 -1.55 -22.91
N ILE A 203 0.31 -0.94 -21.82
CA ILE A 203 1.17 0.25 -21.90
C ILE A 203 2.54 -0.05 -22.48
N VAL A 204 3.15 -1.16 -22.09
CA VAL A 204 4.52 -1.50 -22.51
C VAL A 204 4.54 -1.99 -23.97
N GLU A 205 3.56 -2.80 -24.40
CA GLU A 205 3.56 -3.41 -25.72
C GLU A 205 2.85 -2.57 -26.80
N PHE A 206 1.76 -1.86 -26.45
CA PHE A 206 0.90 -1.20 -27.44
C PHE A 206 0.95 0.34 -27.40
N LEU A 207 1.29 0.96 -26.27
CA LEU A 207 1.30 2.44 -26.12
C LEU A 207 2.72 3.05 -26.10
N GLY A 208 3.69 2.40 -26.76
CA GLY A 208 5.09 2.84 -26.79
C GLY A 208 5.31 4.31 -27.17
N ILE A 209 4.54 4.82 -28.13
CA ILE A 209 4.63 6.21 -28.61
C ILE A 209 4.16 7.20 -27.52
N PHE A 210 3.13 6.84 -26.75
CA PHE A 210 2.57 7.71 -25.70
C PHE A 210 3.37 7.64 -24.40
N ALA A 211 3.80 6.44 -24.00
CA ALA A 211 4.49 6.19 -22.74
C ALA A 211 6.03 6.29 -22.85
N SER A 212 6.56 6.56 -24.04
CA SER A 212 7.99 6.50 -24.34
C SER A 212 8.60 5.15 -23.93
N THR A 213 7.88 4.06 -24.22
CA THR A 213 8.27 2.68 -23.90
C THR A 213 8.57 1.90 -25.18
N VAL A 214 9.48 0.93 -25.06
CA VAL A 214 9.82 -0.01 -26.14
C VAL A 214 9.32 -1.40 -25.75
N PRO A 215 8.77 -2.21 -26.68
CA PRO A 215 8.37 -3.59 -26.41
C PRO A 215 9.49 -4.39 -25.74
N LEU A 216 9.16 -5.11 -24.66
CA LEU A 216 10.14 -5.87 -23.89
C LEU A 216 10.17 -7.33 -24.33
N SER A 217 11.37 -7.92 -24.35
CA SER A 217 11.52 -9.36 -24.46
C SER A 217 10.85 -10.06 -23.27
N TRP A 218 10.28 -11.24 -23.51
CA TRP A 218 9.70 -12.10 -22.46
C TRP A 218 10.68 -12.37 -21.30
N GLN A 219 11.98 -12.43 -21.59
CA GLN A 219 13.02 -12.62 -20.56
C GLN A 219 13.11 -11.41 -19.61
N LEU A 220 13.00 -10.19 -20.13
CA LEU A 220 13.02 -8.96 -19.32
C LEU A 220 11.71 -8.81 -18.53
N TRP A 221 10.58 -9.21 -19.10
CA TRP A 221 9.32 -9.32 -18.36
C TRP A 221 9.47 -10.25 -17.15
N LEU A 222 9.94 -11.48 -17.37
CA LEU A 222 10.12 -12.45 -16.30
C LEU A 222 11.12 -11.95 -15.23
N LEU A 223 12.22 -11.33 -15.66
CA LEU A 223 13.20 -10.74 -14.73
C LEU A 223 12.59 -9.61 -13.89
N SER A 224 11.80 -8.71 -14.49
CA SER A 224 11.13 -7.61 -13.77
C SER A 224 10.14 -8.13 -12.71
N ILE A 225 9.41 -9.20 -13.02
CA ILE A 225 8.50 -9.87 -12.08
C ILE A 225 9.28 -10.53 -10.95
N LEU A 226 10.38 -11.23 -11.26
CA LEU A 226 11.24 -11.87 -10.26
C LEU A 226 11.84 -10.84 -9.30
N ILE A 227 12.35 -9.72 -9.84
CA ILE A 227 12.87 -8.62 -9.03
C ILE A 227 11.78 -8.10 -8.10
N GLY A 228 10.60 -7.78 -8.61
CA GLY A 228 9.48 -7.35 -7.77
C GLY A 228 9.10 -8.39 -6.70
N ALA A 229 9.14 -9.67 -7.06
CA ALA A 229 8.79 -10.76 -6.14
C ALA A 229 9.78 -10.89 -4.97
N VAL A 230 11.06 -10.51 -5.15
CA VAL A 230 12.06 -10.44 -4.07
C VAL A 230 11.70 -9.36 -3.03
N GLY A 231 10.87 -8.37 -3.36
CA GLY A 231 10.34 -7.42 -2.38
C GLY A 231 9.47 -8.05 -1.29
N MET A 232 8.83 -9.20 -1.56
CA MET A 232 8.02 -9.95 -0.58
C MET A 232 8.85 -10.58 0.55
N PRO A 233 9.89 -11.41 0.30
CA PRO A 233 10.73 -11.92 1.37
C PRO A 233 11.43 -10.80 2.14
N VAL A 234 11.84 -9.72 1.48
CA VAL A 234 12.37 -8.52 2.18
C VAL A 234 11.34 -7.93 3.14
N SER A 235 10.07 -7.82 2.73
CA SER A 235 8.98 -7.39 3.64
C SER A 235 8.81 -8.32 4.84
N ILE A 236 8.94 -9.63 4.65
CA ILE A 236 8.87 -10.60 5.75
C ILE A 236 10.00 -10.38 6.74
N VAL A 237 11.24 -10.21 6.25
CA VAL A 237 12.41 -9.93 7.11
C VAL A 237 12.22 -8.62 7.87
N LEU A 238 11.74 -7.55 7.22
CA LEU A 238 11.46 -6.27 7.87
C LEU A 238 10.41 -6.39 8.96
N LYS A 239 9.37 -7.21 8.76
CA LYS A 239 8.34 -7.45 9.78
C LYS A 239 8.86 -8.24 10.99
N CYS A 240 9.93 -9.01 10.86
CA CYS A 240 10.57 -9.72 11.97
C CYS A 240 11.39 -8.80 12.90
N ILE A 241 11.77 -7.60 12.45
CA ILE A 241 12.54 -6.65 13.27
C ILE A 241 11.59 -5.99 14.27
N PRO A 242 11.72 -6.22 15.58
CA PRO A 242 10.83 -5.60 16.57
C PRO A 242 11.02 -4.08 16.57
N VAL A 243 9.91 -3.35 16.66
CA VAL A 243 9.92 -1.88 16.83
C VAL A 243 9.35 -1.60 18.20
N GLU A 244 10.04 -0.78 18.97
CA GLU A 244 9.60 -0.30 20.27
C GLU A 244 8.20 0.30 20.11
N ARG A 245 7.17 -0.39 20.65
CA ARG A 245 5.84 0.21 20.77
C ARG A 245 5.95 1.18 21.92
N LYS A 246 5.79 2.49 21.65
CA LYS A 246 5.39 3.41 22.71
C LYS A 246 4.05 2.89 23.22
N ILE A 247 4.06 2.28 24.41
CA ILE A 247 2.83 1.93 25.11
C ILE A 247 2.15 3.27 25.33
N ALA A 248 1.00 3.46 24.69
CA ALA A 248 0.16 4.61 24.95
C ALA A 248 -0.15 4.57 26.46
N THR A 249 0.40 5.53 27.21
CA THR A 249 -0.06 5.81 28.56
C THR A 249 -1.51 6.24 28.41
N GLN A 250 -2.42 5.37 28.84
CA GLN A 250 -3.86 5.58 28.79
C GLN A 250 -4.19 6.85 29.58
N HIS A 251 -4.34 7.96 28.86
CA HIS A 251 -4.73 9.26 29.38
C HIS A 251 -6.22 9.52 29.11
N ASP A 252 -7.02 8.46 29.01
CA ASP A 252 -8.46 8.60 29.11
C ASP A 252 -8.74 8.77 30.60
N GLY A 253 -9.13 9.96 31.03
CA GLY A 253 -9.53 10.26 32.42
C GLY A 253 -10.79 9.52 32.88
N TYR A 254 -10.94 8.27 32.46
CA TYR A 254 -11.96 7.32 32.84
C TYR A 254 -11.25 6.10 33.43
N ASP A 255 -11.43 5.89 34.73
CA ASP A 255 -11.06 4.65 35.36
C ASP A 255 -11.82 3.49 34.71
N LEU A 256 -11.16 2.35 34.55
CA LEU A 256 -11.85 1.10 34.20
C LEU A 256 -12.99 0.90 35.20
N LEU A 257 -14.21 0.77 34.70
CA LEU A 257 -15.33 0.35 35.55
C LEU A 257 -14.90 -0.92 36.27
N PRO A 258 -14.99 -0.97 37.61
CA PRO A 258 -14.56 -2.12 38.38
C PRO A 258 -15.33 -3.35 37.89
N THR A 259 -14.64 -4.26 37.21
CA THR A 259 -15.17 -5.58 36.91
C THR A 259 -15.08 -6.40 38.18
N GLY A 260 -16.10 -6.29 39.02
CA GLY A 260 -16.28 -7.12 40.22
C GLY A 260 -17.66 -7.80 40.24
N PRO A 261 -17.82 -8.89 41.01
CA PRO A 261 -19.12 -9.46 41.35
C PRO A 261 -19.87 -8.67 42.44
N ASP A 262 -19.42 -7.47 42.83
CA ASP A 262 -19.96 -6.70 43.94
C ASP A 262 -21.14 -5.77 43.56
N LEU A 263 -21.90 -6.13 42.51
CA LEU A 263 -23.20 -5.53 42.17
C LEU A 263 -24.33 -6.55 42.37
N ALA A 264 -24.39 -7.11 43.59
CA ALA A 264 -25.49 -7.92 44.10
C ALA A 264 -25.99 -7.34 45.42
#